data_AF-A0A3M1BGP1-F1
#
_entry.id   AF-A0A3M1BGP1-F1
#
_cell.length_a   1.000
_cell.length_b   1.000
_cell.length_c   1.000
_cell.angle_alpha   90.00
_cell.angle_beta   90.00
_cell.angle_gamma   90.00
#
_symmetry.space_group_name_H-M   'P 1'
#
loop_
_entity.id
_entity.type
_entity.pdbx_description
1 polymer ?
#
loop_
_entity_poly.entity_id
_entity_poly.type
_entity_poly.pdbx_seq_one_letter_code
_entity_poly.pdbx_strand_id
1 'polypeptide(L)'
;MKKLTLTLSALLFVLVLNAQEIWLETALKGGGGMSFLMNKNILNDNTYRNTLSPMYGFGAKVAVNFGAWHGIALEGLFNSSSQRWDYSLPNVTGDLQNEVKWNSLELYLLYRYIRNRTYIEVGPMYSMISSVEQTDNEVQLQDPDPFYEDNYLAGVFGFGGYLGGSETFSVGLGIRVHYGFTDLVSDEGRAAGYPNPIRENIYDS
;
A
#
# COMPACT_ATOMS: atom_id res chain seq x y z
N MET A 1 -10.96 -0.78 43.74
CA MET A 1 -9.80 0.08 43.43
C MET A 1 -9.50 0.14 41.94
N LYS A 2 -9.17 -0.97 41.24
CA LYS A 2 -8.86 -0.97 39.79
C LYS A 2 -9.88 -0.25 38.89
N LYS A 3 -11.19 -0.42 39.14
CA LYS A 3 -12.26 0.25 38.38
C LYS A 3 -12.25 1.77 38.57
N LEU A 4 -12.06 2.24 39.80
CA LEU A 4 -11.99 3.67 40.13
C LEU A 4 -10.76 4.32 39.50
N THR A 5 -9.61 3.64 39.51
CA THR A 5 -8.38 4.13 38.86
C THR A 5 -8.57 4.23 37.35
N LEU A 6 -9.20 3.22 36.71
CA LEU A 6 -9.48 3.23 35.27
C LEU A 6 -10.44 4.37 34.89
N THR A 7 -11.50 4.57 35.68
CA THR A 7 -12.47 5.65 35.48
C THR A 7 -11.83 7.03 35.66
N LEU A 8 -10.98 7.19 36.69
CA LEU A 8 -10.28 8.45 36.95
C LEU A 8 -9.24 8.76 35.86
N SER A 9 -8.51 7.74 35.38
CA SER A 9 -7.59 7.88 34.25
C SER A 9 -8.31 8.26 32.95
N ALA A 10 -9.47 7.65 32.68
CA ALA A 10 -10.30 8.01 31.53
C ALA A 10 -10.85 9.44 31.64
N LEU A 11 -11.30 9.86 32.83
CA LEU A 11 -11.82 11.21 33.07
C LEU A 11 -10.73 12.29 32.91
N LEU A 12 -9.52 12.02 33.40
CA LEU A 12 -8.36 12.89 33.21
C LEU A 12 -7.98 13.00 31.73
N PHE A 13 -8.06 11.90 30.97
CA PHE A 13 -7.84 11.90 29.52
C PHE A 13 -8.84 12.81 28.78
N VAL A 14 -10.10 12.83 29.20
CA VAL A 14 -11.14 13.68 28.59
C VAL A 14 -10.90 15.17 28.88
N LEU A 15 -10.36 15.52 30.05
CA LEU A 15 -10.08 16.91 30.40
C LEU A 15 -8.91 17.52 29.60
N VAL A 16 -7.91 16.72 29.20
CA VAL A 16 -6.79 17.20 28.35
C VAL A 16 -7.20 17.45 26.89
N LEU A 17 -8.26 16.79 26.41
CA LEU A 17 -8.76 16.95 25.03
C LEU A 17 -9.46 18.31 24.81
N ASN A 18 -9.99 18.94 25.86
CA ASN A 18 -10.75 20.18 25.76
C ASN A 18 -9.89 21.45 25.63
N ALA A 19 -8.56 21.34 25.72
CA ALA A 19 -7.63 22.46 25.61
C ALA A 19 -6.96 22.57 24.23
N GLN A 20 -7.39 21.76 23.27
CA GLN A 20 -6.76 21.66 21.96
C GLN A 20 -7.72 22.14 20.86
N GLU A 21 -7.25 23.04 20.00
CA GLU A 21 -7.96 23.42 18.78
C GLU A 21 -8.17 22.17 17.94
N ILE A 22 -9.42 21.89 17.56
CA ILE A 22 -9.79 20.78 16.69
C ILE A 22 -10.27 21.36 15.37
N TRP A 23 -9.68 20.91 14.26
CA TRP A 23 -10.17 21.23 12.93
C TRP A 23 -10.24 19.99 12.05
N LEU A 24 -11.29 19.98 11.22
CA LEU A 24 -11.55 18.92 10.26
C LEU A 24 -10.95 19.31 8.91
N GLU A 25 -10.26 18.37 8.29
CA GLU A 25 -9.73 18.50 6.94
C GLU A 25 -10.35 17.40 6.08
N THR A 26 -10.95 17.79 4.97
CA THR A 26 -11.38 16.86 3.92
C THR A 26 -10.62 17.17 2.65
N ALA A 27 -10.18 16.14 1.94
CA ALA A 27 -9.38 16.33 0.73
C ALA A 27 -9.63 15.21 -0.27
N LEU A 28 -9.55 15.58 -1.56
CA LEU A 28 -9.35 14.62 -2.63
C LEU A 28 -7.87 14.34 -2.79
N LYS A 29 -7.53 13.12 -3.16
CA LYS A 29 -6.16 12.66 -3.38
C LYS A 29 -6.05 11.97 -4.72
N GLY A 30 -4.92 12.18 -5.36
CA GLY A 30 -4.49 11.47 -6.55
C GLY A 30 -2.98 11.38 -6.54
N GLY A 31 -2.43 10.32 -7.11
CA GLY A 31 -1.00 10.11 -7.12
C GLY A 31 -0.58 9.05 -8.12
N GLY A 32 0.70 9.14 -8.50
CA GLY A 32 1.43 8.10 -9.20
C GLY A 32 2.65 7.71 -8.37
N GLY A 33 3.08 6.47 -8.52
CA GLY A 33 4.22 5.90 -7.82
C GLY A 33 4.77 4.70 -8.54
N MET A 34 5.59 3.94 -7.84
CA MET A 34 6.15 2.68 -8.31
C MET A 34 5.73 1.59 -7.34
N SER A 35 5.33 0.44 -7.89
CA SER A 35 5.08 -0.77 -7.13
C SER A 35 6.31 -1.69 -7.23
N PHE A 36 6.57 -2.42 -6.15
CA PHE A 36 7.63 -3.43 -6.12
C PHE A 36 7.17 -4.63 -5.29
N LEU A 37 6.87 -5.74 -5.95
CA LEU A 37 6.52 -7.00 -5.30
C LEU A 37 7.77 -7.87 -5.14
N MET A 38 8.21 -8.08 -3.90
CA MET A 38 9.28 -9.02 -3.59
C MET A 38 8.69 -10.40 -3.30
N ASN A 39 8.99 -11.39 -4.13
CA ASN A 39 8.61 -12.78 -3.91
C ASN A 39 9.86 -13.67 -3.84
N LYS A 40 9.96 -14.53 -2.82
CA LYS A 40 11.09 -15.45 -2.62
C LYS A 40 11.28 -16.44 -3.77
N ASN A 41 10.20 -16.87 -4.42
CA ASN A 41 10.26 -17.76 -5.59
C ASN A 41 11.01 -17.10 -6.77
N ILE A 42 10.96 -15.77 -6.86
CA ILE A 42 11.61 -14.99 -7.92
C ILE A 42 13.03 -14.57 -7.50
N LEU A 43 13.24 -14.22 -6.22
CA LEU A 43 14.54 -13.78 -5.72
C LEU A 43 15.60 -14.90 -5.69
N ASN A 44 15.18 -16.15 -5.61
CA ASN A 44 16.08 -17.31 -5.67
C ASN A 44 16.39 -17.77 -7.11
N ASP A 45 15.75 -17.16 -8.14
CA ASP A 45 15.99 -17.50 -9.53
C ASP A 45 16.81 -16.40 -10.22
N ASN A 46 18.06 -16.71 -10.56
CA ASN A 46 18.98 -15.80 -11.25
C ASN A 46 18.53 -15.45 -12.69
N THR A 47 17.48 -16.09 -13.22
CA THR A 47 16.94 -15.82 -14.56
C THR A 47 15.87 -14.74 -14.59
N TYR A 48 15.39 -14.26 -13.43
CA TYR A 48 14.36 -13.23 -13.33
C TYR A 48 14.94 -11.85 -13.03
N ARG A 49 14.62 -10.88 -13.88
CA ARG A 49 14.89 -9.46 -13.63
C ARG A 49 13.60 -8.77 -13.20
N ASN A 50 13.58 -8.33 -11.94
CA ASN A 50 12.49 -7.51 -11.42
C ASN A 50 12.51 -6.13 -12.09
N THR A 51 11.41 -5.73 -12.72
CA THR A 51 11.25 -4.38 -13.27
C THR A 51 10.39 -3.56 -12.31
N LEU A 52 10.77 -2.30 -12.08
CA LEU A 52 9.91 -1.35 -11.37
C LEU A 52 8.71 -1.00 -12.25
N SER A 53 7.51 -1.18 -11.70
CA SER A 53 6.27 -0.99 -12.44
C SER A 53 5.48 0.21 -11.90
N PRO A 54 4.74 0.92 -12.77
CA PRO A 54 3.98 2.08 -12.36
C PRO A 54 2.80 1.68 -11.46
N MET A 55 2.47 2.58 -10.54
CA MET A 55 1.26 2.54 -9.72
C MET A 55 0.56 3.88 -9.85
N TYR A 56 -0.76 3.89 -9.93
CA TYR A 56 -1.54 5.13 -9.90
C TYR A 56 -2.83 4.92 -9.13
N GLY A 57 -3.34 6.00 -8.55
CA GLY A 57 -4.59 5.92 -7.82
C GLY A 57 -5.17 7.27 -7.44
N PHE A 58 -6.42 7.21 -7.00
CA PHE A 58 -7.18 8.37 -6.57
C PHE A 58 -8.11 8.00 -5.41
N GLY A 59 -8.50 8.99 -4.62
CA GLY A 59 -9.30 8.73 -3.43
C GLY A 59 -9.64 9.98 -2.64
N ALA A 60 -10.06 9.76 -1.41
CA ALA A 60 -10.44 10.82 -0.49
C ALA A 60 -9.82 10.60 0.89
N LYS A 61 -9.67 11.71 1.61
CA LYS A 61 -9.21 11.75 3.00
C LYS A 61 -10.18 12.56 3.84
N VAL A 62 -10.42 12.08 5.04
CA VAL A 62 -11.00 12.83 6.15
C VAL A 62 -9.99 12.79 7.29
N ALA A 63 -9.60 13.94 7.82
CA ALA A 63 -8.66 14.03 8.93
C ALA A 63 -9.21 14.93 10.04
N VAL A 64 -8.99 14.49 11.28
CA VAL A 64 -9.24 15.25 12.49
C VAL A 64 -7.88 15.67 13.02
N ASN A 65 -7.61 16.97 12.97
CA ASN A 65 -6.40 17.54 13.55
C ASN A 65 -6.73 18.11 14.92
N PHE A 66 -5.81 17.94 15.87
CA PHE A 66 -5.97 18.36 17.25
C PHE A 66 -4.67 18.91 17.82
N GLY A 67 -4.80 19.99 18.59
CA GLY A 67 -3.67 20.69 19.18
C GLY A 67 -2.84 21.38 18.11
N ALA A 68 -1.63 21.82 18.44
CA ALA A 68 -0.84 22.61 17.50
C ALA A 68 -0.31 21.77 16.32
N TRP A 69 -0.05 20.48 16.50
CA TRP A 69 0.77 19.68 15.58
C TRP A 69 0.28 18.26 15.30
N HIS A 70 -0.84 17.80 15.85
CA HIS A 70 -1.23 16.39 15.77
C HIS A 70 -2.48 16.21 14.93
N GLY A 71 -2.62 15.05 14.30
CA GLY A 71 -3.85 14.68 13.61
C GLY A 71 -3.97 13.19 13.35
N ILE A 72 -5.20 12.74 13.14
CA ILE A 72 -5.53 11.39 12.70
C ILE A 72 -6.26 11.52 11.37
N ALA A 73 -5.81 10.79 10.36
CA ALA A 73 -6.40 10.76 9.03
C ALA A 73 -6.92 9.36 8.70
N LEU A 74 -8.15 9.34 8.19
CA LEU A 74 -8.76 8.19 7.53
C LEU A 74 -8.77 8.47 6.02
N GLU A 75 -8.25 7.52 5.26
CA GLU A 75 -8.14 7.66 3.81
C GLU A 75 -8.65 6.40 3.11
N GLY A 76 -9.31 6.58 1.97
CA GLY A 76 -9.69 5.51 1.06
C GLY A 76 -9.19 5.84 -0.33
N LEU A 77 -8.35 4.97 -0.89
CA LEU A 77 -7.75 5.13 -2.22
C LEU A 77 -8.06 3.92 -3.09
N PHE A 78 -8.49 4.16 -4.32
CA PHE A 78 -8.55 3.17 -5.38
C PHE A 78 -7.23 3.23 -6.14
N ASN A 79 -6.47 2.15 -6.07
CA ASN A 79 -5.16 2.03 -6.70
C ASN A 79 -5.17 0.93 -7.76
N SER A 80 -4.51 1.23 -8.88
CA SER A 80 -4.13 0.26 -9.90
C SER A 80 -2.62 0.12 -9.86
N SER A 81 -2.16 -1.09 -9.56
CA SER A 81 -0.76 -1.43 -9.44
C SER A 81 -0.42 -2.47 -10.49
N SER A 82 0.78 -2.38 -11.06
CA SER A 82 1.34 -3.48 -11.84
C SER A 82 2.69 -3.88 -11.30
N GLN A 83 3.10 -5.10 -11.59
CA GLN A 83 4.44 -5.62 -11.37
C GLN A 83 4.83 -6.45 -12.59
N ARG A 84 5.99 -6.11 -13.18
CA ARG A 84 6.53 -6.82 -14.35
C ARG A 84 7.81 -7.54 -13.98
N TRP A 85 7.95 -8.74 -14.51
CA TRP A 85 9.16 -9.55 -14.45
C TRP A 85 9.57 -9.93 -15.86
N ASP A 86 10.84 -9.69 -16.18
CA ASP A 86 11.44 -10.22 -17.40
C ASP A 86 12.20 -11.50 -17.04
N TYR A 87 12.04 -12.57 -17.83
CA TYR A 87 12.74 -13.83 -17.61
C TYR A 87 13.27 -14.44 -18.90
N SER A 88 14.37 -15.19 -18.78
CA SER A 88 14.95 -15.91 -19.91
C SER A 88 14.87 -17.43 -19.67
N LEU A 89 14.46 -18.18 -20.69
CA LEU A 89 14.43 -19.64 -20.68
C LEU A 89 15.59 -20.23 -21.50
N PRO A 90 16.24 -21.32 -21.05
CA PRO A 90 17.18 -22.06 -21.90
C PRO A 90 16.45 -22.52 -23.17
N ASN A 91 17.02 -22.22 -24.35
CA ASN A 91 16.47 -22.53 -25.68
C ASN A 91 15.36 -21.61 -26.21
N VAL A 92 15.06 -20.47 -25.57
CA VAL A 92 14.21 -19.41 -26.14
C VAL A 92 15.04 -18.17 -26.43
N THR A 93 15.02 -17.69 -27.68
CA THR A 93 15.70 -16.45 -28.07
C THR A 93 14.80 -15.26 -27.77
N GLY A 94 15.08 -14.57 -26.66
CA GLY A 94 14.38 -13.34 -26.24
C GLY A 94 14.06 -13.32 -24.74
N ASP A 95 13.92 -12.13 -24.17
CA ASP A 95 13.39 -11.95 -22.81
C ASP A 95 11.86 -12.12 -22.87
N LEU A 96 11.33 -13.10 -22.15
CA LEU A 96 9.89 -13.30 -21.95
C LEU A 96 9.40 -12.38 -20.83
N GLN A 97 8.14 -11.94 -20.90
CA GLN A 97 7.57 -11.00 -19.94
C GLN A 97 6.39 -11.61 -19.21
N ASN A 98 6.43 -11.57 -17.88
CA ASN A 98 5.29 -11.86 -17.03
C ASN A 98 4.87 -10.57 -16.32
N GLU A 99 3.61 -10.17 -16.47
CA GLU A 99 3.05 -8.98 -15.85
C GLU A 99 1.84 -9.36 -15.01
N VAL A 100 1.85 -8.95 -13.74
CA VAL A 100 0.69 -9.04 -12.85
C VAL A 100 0.18 -7.63 -12.59
N LYS A 101 -1.09 -7.40 -12.90
CA LYS A 101 -1.81 -6.16 -12.61
C LYS A 101 -2.87 -6.45 -11.57
N TRP A 102 -2.99 -5.59 -10.57
CA TRP A 102 -4.05 -5.70 -9.59
C TRP A 102 -4.66 -4.34 -9.28
N ASN A 103 -5.98 -4.36 -9.14
CA ASN A 103 -6.73 -3.22 -8.64
C ASN A 103 -7.07 -3.46 -7.17
N SER A 104 -6.96 -2.42 -6.36
CA SER A 104 -7.23 -2.53 -4.94
C SER A 104 -7.88 -1.28 -4.36
N LEU A 105 -8.71 -1.50 -3.34
CA LEU A 105 -9.21 -0.47 -2.45
C LEU A 105 -8.37 -0.49 -1.18
N GLU A 106 -7.63 0.59 -0.95
CA GLU A 106 -6.74 0.73 0.19
C GLU A 106 -7.33 1.69 1.21
N LEU A 107 -7.50 1.20 2.44
CA LEU A 107 -7.97 1.96 3.58
C LEU A 107 -6.81 2.24 4.53
N TYR A 108 -6.67 3.50 4.92
CA TYR A 108 -5.56 3.96 5.74
C TYR A 108 -6.07 4.56 7.04
N LEU A 109 -5.37 4.24 8.12
CA LEU A 109 -5.49 4.93 9.39
C LEU A 109 -4.12 5.50 9.74
N LEU A 110 -3.95 6.82 9.56
CA LEU A 110 -2.66 7.47 9.69
C LEU A 110 -2.66 8.44 10.86
N TYR A 111 -1.65 8.34 11.71
CA TYR A 111 -1.27 9.42 12.60
C TYR A 111 -0.40 10.40 11.84
N ARG A 112 -0.68 11.70 11.98
CA ARG A 112 0.04 12.80 11.33
C ARG A 112 0.64 13.73 12.37
N TYR A 113 1.88 14.13 12.13
CA TYR A 113 2.52 15.22 12.85
C TYR A 113 2.83 16.34 11.89
N ILE A 114 2.19 17.50 12.08
CA ILE A 114 2.18 18.65 11.18
C ILE A 114 2.93 19.80 11.83
N ARG A 115 3.95 20.33 11.16
CA ARG A 115 4.71 21.49 11.63
C ARG A 115 5.18 22.32 10.43
N ASN A 116 5.04 23.64 10.48
CA ASN A 116 5.53 24.55 9.44
C ASN A 116 5.06 24.20 8.01
N ARG A 117 3.78 23.81 7.85
CA ARG A 117 3.20 23.34 6.57
C ARG A 117 3.81 22.06 6.01
N THR A 118 4.71 21.39 6.72
CA THR A 118 5.12 20.03 6.40
C THR A 118 4.46 19.05 7.36
N TYR A 119 4.37 17.80 6.95
CA TYR A 119 3.83 16.74 7.78
C TYR A 119 4.59 15.44 7.58
N ILE A 120 4.68 14.67 8.65
CA ILE A 120 5.03 13.25 8.60
C ILE A 120 3.78 12.45 8.95
N GLU A 121 3.66 11.27 8.38
CA GLU A 121 2.53 10.38 8.62
C GLU A 121 3.00 8.94 8.77
N VAL A 122 2.35 8.22 9.68
CA VAL A 122 2.64 6.81 9.92
C VAL A 122 1.37 6.10 10.36
N GLY A 123 1.19 4.87 9.90
CA GLY A 123 0.08 4.05 10.34
C GLY A 123 -0.13 2.80 9.50
N PRO A 124 -1.10 1.97 9.89
CA PRO A 124 -1.49 0.81 9.10
C PRO A 124 -2.28 1.20 7.85
N MET A 125 -2.17 0.36 6.84
CA MET A 125 -2.99 0.32 5.65
C MET A 125 -3.53 -1.10 5.47
N TYR A 126 -4.80 -1.19 5.14
CA TYR A 126 -5.48 -2.42 4.78
C TYR A 126 -5.89 -2.34 3.32
N SER A 127 -5.38 -3.24 2.49
CA SER A 127 -5.67 -3.28 1.06
C SER A 127 -6.62 -4.44 0.78
N MET A 128 -7.69 -4.15 0.04
CA MET A 128 -8.63 -5.15 -0.49
C MET A 128 -8.42 -5.24 -1.99
N ILE A 129 -8.06 -6.42 -2.47
CA ILE A 129 -7.83 -6.67 -3.91
C ILE A 129 -9.16 -6.99 -4.56
N SER A 130 -9.48 -6.29 -5.66
CA SER A 130 -10.74 -6.48 -6.38
C SER A 130 -10.60 -7.34 -7.63
N SER A 131 -9.43 -7.35 -8.25
CA SER A 131 -9.18 -8.08 -9.49
C SER A 131 -7.68 -8.26 -9.68
N VAL A 132 -7.26 -9.46 -10.08
CA VAL A 132 -5.89 -9.74 -10.51
C VAL A 132 -5.89 -10.20 -11.96
N GLU A 133 -5.07 -9.56 -12.78
CA GLU A 133 -4.81 -9.98 -14.15
C GLU A 133 -3.36 -10.41 -14.25
N GLN A 134 -3.12 -11.61 -14.78
CA GLN A 134 -1.77 -12.10 -15.05
C GLN A 134 -1.61 -12.38 -16.54
N THR A 135 -0.58 -11.79 -17.14
CA THR A 135 -0.21 -11.98 -18.54
C THR A 135 1.18 -12.56 -18.59
N ASP A 136 1.33 -13.74 -19.18
CA ASP A 136 2.62 -14.37 -19.43
C ASP A 136 2.86 -14.45 -20.94
N ASN A 137 3.93 -13.81 -21.41
CA ASN A 137 4.35 -13.78 -22.80
C ASN A 137 3.19 -13.47 -23.79
N GLU A 138 2.48 -12.38 -23.53
CA GLU A 138 1.30 -11.91 -24.30
C GLU A 138 0.05 -12.83 -24.23
N VAL A 139 0.10 -13.91 -23.43
CA VAL A 139 -1.03 -14.78 -23.16
C VAL A 139 -1.58 -14.48 -21.77
N GLN A 140 -2.85 -14.07 -21.70
CA GLN A 140 -3.54 -13.88 -20.42
C GLN A 140 -3.87 -15.26 -19.82
N LEU A 141 -3.45 -15.49 -18.57
CA LEU A 141 -3.84 -16.68 -17.83
C LEU A 141 -5.31 -16.56 -17.42
N GLN A 142 -6.09 -17.63 -17.60
CA GLN A 142 -7.48 -17.67 -17.14
C GLN A 142 -7.51 -17.87 -15.62
N ASP A 143 -8.29 -17.03 -14.93
CA ASP A 143 -8.59 -17.08 -13.49
C ASP A 143 -7.37 -17.21 -12.55
N PRO A 144 -6.48 -16.19 -12.50
CA PRO A 144 -5.38 -16.18 -11.54
C PRO A 144 -5.82 -15.85 -10.10
N ASP A 145 -7.04 -15.31 -9.91
CA ASP A 145 -7.60 -14.85 -8.63
C ASP A 145 -7.40 -15.80 -7.43
N PRO A 146 -7.64 -17.13 -7.50
CA PRO A 146 -7.47 -18.02 -6.34
C PRO A 146 -6.01 -18.16 -5.85
N PHE A 147 -5.03 -17.72 -6.65
CA PHE A 147 -3.61 -17.82 -6.29
C PHE A 147 -3.06 -16.55 -5.61
N TYR A 148 -3.90 -15.53 -5.43
CA TYR A 148 -3.57 -14.29 -4.73
C TYR A 148 -4.49 -14.10 -3.53
N GLU A 149 -3.98 -13.44 -2.49
CA GLU A 149 -4.77 -13.13 -1.29
C GLU A 149 -5.77 -12.00 -1.59
N ASP A 150 -7.01 -12.13 -1.13
CA ASP A 150 -8.05 -11.10 -1.32
C ASP A 150 -7.72 -9.78 -0.61
N ASN A 151 -6.82 -9.82 0.38
CA ASN A 151 -6.42 -8.66 1.15
C ASN A 151 -5.01 -8.79 1.71
N TYR A 152 -4.40 -7.65 2.02
CA TYR A 152 -3.13 -7.63 2.74
C TYR A 152 -3.04 -6.42 3.68
N LEU A 153 -2.27 -6.59 4.75
CA LEU A 153 -1.97 -5.53 5.71
C LEU A 153 -0.58 -4.97 5.45
N ALA A 154 -0.47 -3.65 5.43
CA ALA A 154 0.78 -2.93 5.23
C ALA A 154 1.00 -1.85 6.29
N GLY A 155 2.27 -1.51 6.53
CA GLY A 155 2.69 -0.32 7.24
C GLY A 155 2.99 0.79 6.25
N VAL A 156 2.57 2.01 6.58
CA VAL A 156 2.81 3.18 5.76
C VAL A 156 3.60 4.20 6.55
N PHE A 157 4.64 4.73 5.93
CA PHE A 157 5.37 5.88 6.40
C PHE A 157 5.46 6.90 5.27
N GLY A 158 5.09 8.15 5.54
CA GLY A 158 5.09 9.20 4.56
C GLY A 158 5.55 10.53 5.12
N PHE A 159 5.97 11.40 4.21
CA PHE A 159 6.25 12.79 4.50
C PHE A 159 5.74 13.65 3.34
N GLY A 160 5.27 14.85 3.66
CA GLY A 160 4.76 15.76 2.66
C GLY A 160 4.72 17.19 3.14
N GLY A 161 4.21 18.06 2.28
CA GLY A 161 4.02 19.46 2.61
C GLY A 161 2.91 20.10 1.81
N TYR A 162 2.32 21.12 2.39
CA TYR A 162 1.35 21.99 1.76
C TYR A 162 2.11 23.06 0.97
N LEU A 163 1.99 23.03 -0.36
CA LEU A 163 2.68 23.94 -1.27
C LEU A 163 2.09 25.35 -1.23
N GLY A 164 0.78 25.43 -1.07
CA GLY A 164 0.05 26.68 -1.13
C GLY A 164 -1.42 26.47 -0.85
N GLY A 165 -2.08 27.54 -0.44
CA GLY A 165 -3.47 27.49 -0.03
C GLY A 165 -3.95 28.82 0.53
N SER A 166 -5.26 29.04 0.48
CA SER A 166 -5.94 30.05 1.28
C SER A 166 -6.31 29.46 2.64
N GLU A 167 -6.98 30.24 3.49
CA GLU A 167 -7.39 29.83 4.84
C GLU A 167 -8.15 28.49 4.88
N THR A 168 -8.99 28.22 3.88
CA THR A 168 -9.86 27.03 3.81
C THR A 168 -9.47 26.02 2.75
N PHE A 169 -8.58 26.37 1.83
CA PHE A 169 -8.18 25.49 0.72
C PHE A 169 -6.68 25.32 0.69
N SER A 170 -6.21 24.08 0.62
CA SER A 170 -4.78 23.78 0.57
C SER A 170 -4.46 22.74 -0.49
N VAL A 171 -3.34 22.91 -1.17
CA VAL A 171 -2.75 21.93 -2.07
C VAL A 171 -1.49 21.40 -1.43
N GLY A 172 -1.37 20.08 -1.35
CA GLY A 172 -0.19 19.42 -0.80
C GLY A 172 0.38 18.37 -1.73
N LEU A 173 1.68 18.13 -1.59
CA LEU A 173 2.38 17.00 -2.17
C LEU A 173 2.99 16.16 -1.06
N GLY A 174 3.19 14.88 -1.31
CA GLY A 174 3.81 13.97 -0.37
C GLY A 174 4.37 12.74 -1.06
N ILE A 175 5.29 12.08 -0.36
CA ILE A 175 5.89 10.81 -0.74
C ILE A 175 5.57 9.82 0.37
N ARG A 176 5.21 8.60 -0.02
CA ARG A 176 4.90 7.50 0.89
C ARG A 176 5.71 6.27 0.53
N VAL A 177 6.12 5.55 1.56
CA VAL A 177 6.73 4.23 1.48
C VAL A 177 5.79 3.26 2.17
N HIS A 178 5.45 2.20 1.45
CA HIS A 178 4.51 1.18 1.90
C HIS A 178 5.31 -0.11 2.10
N TYR A 179 5.04 -0.83 3.18
CA TYR A 179 5.66 -2.11 3.49
C TYR A 179 4.57 -3.12 3.83
N GLY A 180 4.36 -4.11 2.96
CA GLY A 180 3.43 -5.21 3.23
C GLY A 180 3.96 -6.12 4.34
N PHE A 181 3.16 -6.32 5.38
CA PHE A 181 3.47 -7.28 6.45
C PHE A 181 2.99 -8.69 6.10
N THR A 182 1.97 -8.79 5.25
CA THR A 182 1.44 -10.05 4.73
C THR A 182 1.82 -10.21 3.27
N ASP A 183 2.01 -11.46 2.85
CA ASP A 183 2.32 -11.78 1.47
C ASP A 183 1.09 -11.61 0.57
N LEU A 184 1.30 -11.19 -0.68
CA LEU A 184 0.24 -11.01 -1.68
C LEU A 184 -0.17 -12.34 -2.35
N VAL A 185 0.75 -13.31 -2.36
CA VAL A 185 0.53 -14.62 -2.97
C VAL A 185 0.00 -15.56 -1.90
N SER A 186 -1.11 -16.24 -2.20
CA SER A 186 -1.73 -17.15 -1.24
C SER A 186 -0.85 -18.38 -0.99
N ASP A 187 -1.12 -19.11 0.09
CA ASP A 187 -0.40 -20.36 0.38
C ASP A 187 -0.56 -21.39 -0.76
N GLU A 188 -1.73 -21.41 -1.41
CA GLU A 188 -2.03 -22.23 -2.57
C GLU A 188 -1.28 -21.74 -3.82
N GLY A 189 -1.24 -20.43 -4.05
CA GLY A 189 -0.42 -19.82 -5.10
C GLY A 189 1.07 -20.10 -4.94
N ARG A 190 1.57 -20.01 -3.70
CA ARG A 190 2.95 -20.32 -3.36
C ARG A 190 3.28 -21.80 -3.59
N ALA A 191 2.36 -22.70 -3.27
CA ALA A 191 2.51 -24.14 -3.55
C ALA A 191 2.43 -24.45 -5.06
N ALA A 192 1.63 -23.69 -5.81
CA ALA A 192 1.50 -23.80 -7.26
C ALA A 192 2.61 -23.07 -8.04
N GLY A 193 3.57 -22.43 -7.36
CA GLY A 193 4.72 -21.76 -7.98
C GLY A 193 4.45 -20.32 -8.42
N TYR A 194 3.26 -19.75 -8.13
CA TYR A 194 2.93 -18.37 -8.46
C TYR A 194 3.87 -17.35 -7.76
N PRO A 195 4.13 -16.20 -8.41
CA PRO A 195 3.55 -15.75 -9.68
C PRO A 195 4.29 -16.29 -10.92
N ASN A 196 5.09 -17.36 -10.81
CA ASN A 196 5.77 -17.99 -11.94
C ASN A 196 4.85 -19.06 -12.57
N PRO A 197 4.14 -18.78 -13.68
CA PRO A 197 3.33 -19.79 -14.33
C PRO A 197 4.27 -20.74 -15.09
N ILE A 198 4.36 -21.99 -14.61
CA ILE A 198 4.79 -23.18 -15.36
C ILE A 198 6.19 -23.11 -16.01
N ARG A 199 7.15 -23.84 -15.42
CA ARG A 199 8.31 -24.37 -16.19
C ARG A 199 8.34 -25.89 -16.07
N GLU A 200 8.40 -26.57 -17.22
CA GLU A 200 8.46 -28.04 -17.32
C GLU A 200 9.74 -28.68 -16.74
N ASN A 201 10.67 -27.94 -16.12
CA ASN A 201 11.62 -28.50 -15.17
C ASN A 201 12.21 -27.48 -14.18
N ILE A 202 12.53 -28.04 -13.02
CA ILE A 202 12.70 -27.49 -11.67
C ILE A 202 14.19 -27.29 -11.37
N TYR A 203 14.52 -26.17 -10.72
CA TYR A 203 15.59 -25.99 -9.74
C TYR A 203 16.78 -26.96 -9.82
N ASP A 204 17.93 -26.50 -10.32
CA ASP A 204 19.20 -27.04 -9.84
C ASP A 204 19.66 -26.19 -8.65
N SER A 205 19.48 -26.79 -7.46
CA SER A 205 20.17 -26.58 -6.17
C SER A 205 20.81 -25.22 -5.86
#